data_AF-X6EBU6-F1
#
_entry.id   AF-X6EBU6-F1
#
_cell.length_a   1.000
_cell.length_b   1.000
_cell.length_c   1.000
_cell.angle_alpha   90.00
_cell.angle_beta   90.00
_cell.angle_gamma   90.00
#
_symmetry.space_group_name_H-M   'P 1'
#
loop_
_entity.id
_entity.type
_entity.pdbx_description
1 polymer ?
#
loop_
_entity_poly.entity_id
_entity_poly.type
_entity_poly.pdbx_seq_one_letter_code
_entity_poly.pdbx_strand_id
1 'polypeptide(L)'
;MAHPGVVWRALRWLTDANGPVRLAPRELPRTLPWLVRFLLTGRRDAWEAAYAALHALHAPCAELYCNMLGDTEWKRVFRPNGALHVWRDVSPGALDGLVDRLRAEHGVAFEKLKSDEVRELEPGLSRDYQRGIFFPGGGHVTSPLALVEGLMGRAAALGVASRTARVLAIEPGIHEVTLQTNTGPHRCEIVVIAAGIASRDLARSLGISLSLASERGYHITVPGITSVISRPVTDTASAFVATPLEEGLRIVGIAEFDTPDAPRDPKQSNKLVAYAHAMLPDLRVGEVNHWMGVRPSTPDSLPIIGPHPDHANILFATGHGHMGISGAPMTAAIICDFVAARTPRRTCAPYRVR
;
A
#
# COMPACT_ATOMS: atom_id res chain seq x y z
N MET A 1 -3.51 8.91 -2.02
CA MET A 1 -4.31 9.78 -1.14
C MET A 1 -4.97 10.87 -1.97
N ALA A 2 -6.23 11.20 -1.66
CA ALA A 2 -6.89 12.38 -2.22
C ALA A 2 -6.19 13.65 -1.70
N HIS A 3 -5.83 14.56 -2.60
CA HIS A 3 -5.23 15.85 -2.26
C HIS A 3 -6.06 16.98 -2.89
N PRO A 4 -5.89 18.25 -2.48
CA PRO A 4 -6.55 19.37 -3.14
C PRO A 4 -6.32 19.34 -4.66
N GLY A 5 -7.39 19.40 -5.44
CA GLY A 5 -7.34 19.35 -6.92
C GLY A 5 -7.20 17.95 -7.53
N VAL A 6 -7.19 16.86 -6.73
CA VAL A 6 -7.09 15.48 -7.24
C VAL A 6 -8.22 15.12 -8.20
N VAL A 7 -9.40 15.76 -8.07
CA VAL A 7 -10.59 15.51 -8.89
C VAL A 7 -10.30 15.67 -10.38
N TRP A 8 -9.65 16.76 -10.78
CA TRP A 8 -9.33 17.02 -12.19
C TRP A 8 -8.32 16.01 -12.74
N ARG A 9 -7.34 15.62 -11.92
CA ARG A 9 -6.36 14.60 -12.29
C ARG A 9 -7.00 13.22 -12.43
N ALA A 10 -7.86 12.85 -11.49
CA ALA A 10 -8.60 11.59 -11.50
C ALA A 10 -9.55 11.52 -12.71
N LEU A 11 -10.30 12.59 -13.00
CA LEU A 11 -11.14 12.67 -14.19
C LEU A 11 -10.31 12.50 -15.47
N ARG A 12 -9.19 13.22 -15.59
CA ARG A 12 -8.29 13.10 -16.75
C ARG A 12 -7.81 11.66 -16.92
N TRP A 13 -7.39 11.01 -15.83
CA TRP A 13 -6.93 9.62 -15.86
C TRP A 13 -8.03 8.62 -16.19
N LEU A 14 -9.26 8.83 -15.71
CA LEU A 14 -10.41 7.98 -16.03
C LEU A 14 -10.82 8.10 -17.50
N THR A 15 -10.72 9.30 -18.09
CA THR A 15 -11.02 9.52 -19.52
C THR A 15 -9.89 9.11 -20.45
N ASP A 16 -8.67 8.98 -19.95
CA ASP A 16 -7.50 8.60 -20.74
C ASP A 16 -7.48 7.08 -20.97
N ALA A 17 -7.63 6.66 -22.23
CA ALA A 17 -7.51 5.26 -22.63
C ALA A 17 -6.14 4.64 -22.27
N ASN A 18 -5.10 5.45 -22.09
CA ASN A 18 -3.76 5.01 -21.68
C ASN A 18 -3.41 5.40 -20.23
N GLY A 19 -4.36 6.01 -19.51
CA GLY A 19 -4.19 6.46 -18.14
C GLY A 19 -3.99 5.30 -17.13
N PRO A 20 -3.47 5.62 -15.94
CA PRO A 20 -3.16 4.66 -14.89
C PRO A 20 -4.39 4.18 -14.10
N VAL A 21 -5.57 4.79 -14.28
CA VAL A 21 -6.78 4.46 -13.51
C VAL A 21 -7.89 3.93 -14.41
N ARG A 22 -8.50 2.81 -14.02
CA ARG A 22 -9.66 2.20 -14.68
C ARG A 22 -10.79 1.97 -13.71
N LEU A 23 -12.03 2.13 -14.19
CA LEU A 23 -13.23 1.76 -13.45
C LEU A 23 -14.10 0.89 -14.35
N ALA A 24 -14.34 -0.35 -13.94
CA ALA A 24 -15.24 -1.24 -14.66
C ALA A 24 -16.68 -0.70 -14.55
N PRO A 25 -17.42 -0.51 -15.68
CA PRO A 25 -18.77 0.05 -15.63
C PRO A 25 -19.73 -0.69 -14.71
N ARG A 26 -19.59 -2.03 -14.62
CA ARG A 26 -20.38 -2.89 -13.71
C ARG A 26 -20.16 -2.60 -12.22
N GLU A 27 -18.98 -2.10 -11.85
CA GLU A 27 -18.64 -1.78 -10.46
C GLU A 27 -19.00 -0.34 -10.09
N LEU A 28 -19.45 0.49 -11.05
CA LEU A 28 -19.77 1.89 -10.81
C LEU A 28 -20.82 2.06 -9.69
N PRO A 29 -21.97 1.35 -9.66
CA PRO A 29 -22.95 1.51 -8.59
C PRO A 29 -22.40 1.18 -7.20
N ARG A 30 -21.53 0.16 -7.13
CA ARG A 30 -20.92 -0.29 -5.88
C ARG A 30 -19.80 0.64 -5.41
N THR A 31 -19.04 1.19 -6.34
CA THR A 31 -17.87 2.05 -6.06
C THR A 31 -18.26 3.52 -5.91
N LEU A 32 -19.45 3.93 -6.38
CA LEU A 32 -19.89 5.32 -6.33
C LEU A 32 -19.92 5.93 -4.92
N PRO A 33 -20.44 5.28 -3.86
CA PRO A 33 -20.37 5.83 -2.50
C PRO A 33 -18.92 6.04 -2.04
N TRP A 34 -18.02 5.13 -2.42
CA TRP A 34 -16.59 5.24 -2.14
C TRP A 34 -15.97 6.42 -2.89
N LEU A 35 -16.29 6.61 -4.17
CA LEU A 35 -15.80 7.73 -4.99
C LEU A 35 -16.26 9.07 -4.41
N VAL A 36 -17.53 9.20 -4.02
CA VAL A 36 -18.04 10.42 -3.38
C VAL A 36 -17.26 10.71 -2.09
N ARG A 37 -17.04 9.72 -1.23
CA ARG A 37 -16.22 9.88 -0.01
C ARG A 37 -14.78 10.27 -0.35
N PHE A 38 -14.17 9.65 -1.35
CA PHE A 38 -12.80 9.95 -1.82
C PHE A 38 -12.66 11.40 -2.34
N LEU A 39 -13.69 11.94 -3.00
CA LEU A 39 -13.67 13.33 -3.44
C LEU A 39 -13.78 14.31 -2.24
N LEU A 40 -14.58 13.97 -1.24
CA LEU A 40 -14.77 14.79 -0.03
C LEU A 40 -13.55 14.82 0.90
N THR A 41 -12.67 13.81 0.81
CA THR A 41 -11.40 13.74 1.56
C THR A 41 -10.29 14.59 0.93
N GLY A 42 -10.47 15.08 -0.31
CA GLY A 42 -9.52 15.96 -0.99
C GLY A 42 -9.48 17.42 -0.47
N ARG A 43 -10.23 17.75 0.58
CA ARG A 43 -10.15 19.05 1.27
C ARG A 43 -8.81 19.17 1.99
N ARG A 44 -8.25 20.39 2.05
CA ARG A 44 -6.91 20.63 2.60
C ARG A 44 -6.76 20.11 4.03
N ASP A 45 -7.62 20.50 4.95
CA ASP A 45 -7.52 20.09 6.36
C ASP A 45 -7.65 18.57 6.54
N ALA A 46 -8.53 17.93 5.76
CA ALA A 46 -8.70 16.49 5.78
C ALA A 46 -7.46 15.77 5.23
N TRP A 47 -6.85 16.32 4.19
CA TRP A 47 -5.62 15.82 3.58
C TRP A 47 -4.41 15.96 4.53
N GLU A 48 -4.24 17.12 5.16
CA GLU A 48 -3.16 17.36 6.14
C GLU A 48 -3.31 16.45 7.38
N ALA A 49 -4.53 16.28 7.89
CA ALA A 49 -4.80 15.36 8.99
C ALA A 49 -4.52 13.89 8.60
N ALA A 50 -4.90 13.49 7.38
CA ALA A 50 -4.61 12.15 6.88
C ALA A 50 -3.10 11.94 6.65
N TYR A 51 -2.38 12.96 6.18
CA TYR A 51 -0.93 12.94 6.05
C TYR A 51 -0.26 12.71 7.41
N ALA A 52 -0.64 13.48 8.44
CA ALA A 52 -0.09 13.36 9.79
C ALA A 52 -0.33 11.96 10.38
N ALA A 53 -1.55 11.43 10.21
CA ALA A 53 -1.90 10.08 10.64
C ALA A 53 -1.06 9.01 9.91
N LEU A 54 -0.98 9.06 8.57
CA LEU A 54 -0.14 8.13 7.83
C LEU A 54 1.33 8.25 8.22
N HIS A 55 1.87 9.46 8.35
CA HIS A 55 3.26 9.64 8.76
C HIS A 55 3.51 8.98 10.13
N ALA A 56 2.65 9.23 11.12
CA ALA A 56 2.77 8.61 12.45
C ALA A 56 2.69 7.07 12.41
N LEU A 57 1.91 6.50 11.48
CA LEU A 57 1.81 5.05 11.30
C LEU A 57 3.06 4.44 10.64
N HIS A 58 3.66 5.13 9.66
CA HIS A 58 4.70 4.57 8.79
C HIS A 58 6.13 4.95 9.20
N ALA A 59 6.33 6.08 9.87
CA ALA A 59 7.67 6.57 10.23
C ALA A 59 8.54 5.54 10.98
N PRO A 60 8.04 4.76 11.97
CA PRO A 60 8.85 3.77 12.68
C PRO A 60 8.92 2.40 11.98
N CYS A 61 8.52 2.29 10.70
CA CYS A 61 8.39 1.02 9.99
C CYS A 61 9.66 0.15 10.04
N ALA A 62 10.81 0.69 9.65
CA ALA A 62 12.05 -0.08 9.55
C ALA A 62 12.54 -0.58 10.92
N GLU A 63 12.48 0.28 11.94
CA GLU A 63 12.82 -0.07 13.31
C GLU A 63 11.93 -1.20 13.84
N LEU A 64 10.62 -1.09 13.65
CA LEU A 64 9.68 -2.09 14.15
C LEU A 64 9.82 -3.43 13.42
N TYR A 65 10.07 -3.43 12.11
CA TYR A 65 10.39 -4.67 11.41
C TYR A 65 11.69 -5.30 11.91
N CYS A 66 12.73 -4.51 12.14
CA CYS A 66 13.97 -4.99 12.75
C CYS A 66 13.72 -5.64 14.12
N ASN A 67 12.90 -5.02 14.97
CA ASN A 67 12.52 -5.59 16.27
C ASN A 67 11.73 -6.91 16.12
N MET A 68 10.86 -6.99 15.11
CA MET A 68 10.05 -8.18 14.83
C MET A 68 10.83 -9.33 14.20
N LEU A 69 11.83 -9.08 13.35
CA LEU A 69 12.57 -10.12 12.64
C LEU A 69 13.91 -10.44 13.28
N GLY A 70 14.49 -9.48 14.00
CA GLY A 70 15.90 -9.48 14.38
C GLY A 70 16.77 -8.86 13.28
N ASP A 71 17.93 -8.35 13.68
CA ASP A 71 18.85 -7.60 12.80
C ASP A 71 19.31 -8.41 11.57
N THR A 72 19.68 -9.69 11.77
CA THR A 72 20.16 -10.57 10.69
C THR A 72 19.13 -10.75 9.59
N GLU A 73 17.90 -11.15 9.94
CA GLU A 73 16.84 -11.38 8.95
C GLU A 73 16.37 -10.06 8.31
N TRP A 74 16.29 -8.97 9.09
CA TRP A 74 15.92 -7.68 8.54
C TRP A 74 16.91 -7.17 7.50
N LYS A 75 18.22 -7.27 7.77
CA LYS A 75 19.28 -6.91 6.82
C LYS A 75 19.24 -7.76 5.54
N ARG A 76 18.79 -9.02 5.63
CA ARG A 76 18.61 -9.88 4.46
C ARG A 76 17.54 -9.32 3.51
N VAL A 77 16.39 -8.92 4.06
CA VAL A 77 15.20 -8.58 3.26
C VAL A 77 14.98 -7.09 3.01
N PHE A 78 15.75 -6.18 3.62
CA PHE A 78 15.59 -4.73 3.46
C PHE A 78 16.84 -4.05 2.89
N ARG A 79 16.63 -3.03 2.06
CA ARG A 79 17.68 -2.15 1.50
C ARG A 79 17.38 -0.69 1.86
N PRO A 80 18.16 -0.09 2.78
CA PRO A 80 18.02 1.31 3.19
C PRO A 80 18.78 2.26 2.25
N ASN A 81 18.49 2.22 0.95
CA ASN A 81 19.22 2.98 -0.07
C ASN A 81 18.42 4.15 -0.66
N GLY A 82 17.43 4.61 0.11
CA GLY A 82 16.56 5.71 -0.25
C GLY A 82 15.48 5.35 -1.26
N ALA A 83 14.74 6.37 -1.68
CA ALA A 83 13.77 6.30 -2.77
C ALA A 83 13.84 7.59 -3.61
N LEU A 84 13.56 7.48 -4.90
CA LEU A 84 13.68 8.60 -5.83
C LEU A 84 12.33 8.87 -6.51
N HIS A 85 11.88 10.10 -6.47
CA HIS A 85 10.75 10.57 -7.28
C HIS A 85 11.30 11.42 -8.42
N VAL A 86 10.84 11.20 -9.65
CA VAL A 86 11.34 11.91 -10.85
C VAL A 86 10.20 12.52 -11.66
N TRP A 87 10.53 13.59 -12.39
CA TRP A 87 9.64 14.30 -13.31
C TRP A 87 10.37 14.64 -14.61
N ARG A 88 9.65 14.59 -15.73
CA ARG A 88 10.12 15.08 -17.04
C ARG A 88 9.96 16.60 -17.18
N ASP A 89 9.02 17.19 -16.44
CA ASP A 89 8.83 18.63 -16.45
C ASP A 89 9.87 19.33 -15.56
N VAL A 90 10.43 20.43 -16.07
CA VAL A 90 11.42 21.25 -15.35
C VAL A 90 10.77 22.01 -14.18
N SER A 91 9.51 22.44 -14.34
CA SER A 91 8.83 23.27 -13.35
C SER A 91 8.13 22.45 -12.26
N PRO A 92 8.20 22.88 -10.99
CA PRO A 92 7.38 22.33 -9.91
C PRO A 92 5.89 22.47 -10.21
N GLY A 93 5.11 21.47 -9.81
CA GLY A 93 3.65 21.54 -9.87
C GLY A 93 3.08 22.44 -8.76
N ALA A 94 1.80 22.82 -8.91
CA ALA A 94 1.12 23.72 -7.96
C ALA A 94 1.07 23.22 -6.50
N LEU A 95 1.22 21.90 -6.28
CA LEU A 95 1.19 21.30 -4.94
C LEU A 95 2.57 21.02 -4.36
N ASP A 96 3.64 21.09 -5.16
CA ASP A 96 4.97 20.62 -4.75
C ASP A 96 5.45 21.36 -3.49
N GLY A 97 5.31 22.70 -3.47
CA GLY A 97 5.68 23.51 -2.30
C GLY A 97 4.84 23.23 -1.04
N LEU A 98 3.57 22.85 -1.19
CA LEU A 98 2.72 22.48 -0.06
C LEU A 98 3.13 21.11 0.51
N VAL A 99 3.42 20.14 -0.36
CA VAL A 99 3.89 18.81 0.07
C VAL A 99 5.28 18.91 0.73
N ASP A 100 6.17 19.73 0.19
CA ASP A 100 7.50 19.98 0.78
C ASP A 100 7.40 20.59 2.19
N ARG A 101 6.45 21.52 2.39
CA ARG A 101 6.19 22.09 3.71
C ARG A 101 5.73 21.01 4.70
N LEU A 102 4.76 20.19 4.31
CA LEU A 102 4.25 19.11 5.17
C LEU A 102 5.34 18.09 5.52
N ARG A 103 6.21 17.75 4.56
CA ARG A 103 7.38 16.90 4.80
C ARG A 103 8.29 17.50 5.87
N ALA A 104 8.63 18.79 5.72
CA ALA A 104 9.51 19.48 6.66
C ALA A 104 8.89 19.59 8.05
N GLU A 105 7.60 19.93 8.16
CA GLU A 105 6.86 20.00 9.43
C GLU A 105 6.84 18.64 10.18
N HIS A 106 6.89 17.53 9.45
CA HIS A 106 6.95 16.17 10.01
C HIS A 106 8.37 15.59 10.06
N GLY A 107 9.41 16.40 9.84
CA GLY A 107 10.81 15.96 9.93
C GLY A 107 11.24 14.95 8.87
N VAL A 108 10.53 14.86 7.75
CA VAL A 108 10.91 13.98 6.63
C VAL A 108 12.10 14.61 5.89
N ALA A 109 13.24 13.92 5.88
CA ALA A 109 14.40 14.32 5.10
C ALA A 109 14.16 14.10 3.60
N PHE A 110 14.43 15.12 2.79
CA PHE A 110 14.39 15.03 1.32
C PHE A 110 15.33 16.03 0.67
N GLU A 111 15.84 15.68 -0.50
CA GLU A 111 16.77 16.48 -1.30
C GLU A 111 16.16 16.74 -2.68
N LYS A 112 16.17 17.99 -3.13
CA LYS A 112 15.73 18.33 -4.48
C LYS A 112 16.91 18.22 -5.44
N LEU A 113 16.72 17.45 -6.50
CA LEU A 113 17.76 17.12 -7.45
C LEU A 113 17.47 17.73 -8.82
N LYS A 114 18.53 18.22 -9.46
CA LYS A 114 18.56 18.57 -10.89
C LYS A 114 18.78 17.31 -11.74
N SER A 115 18.68 17.48 -13.05
CA SER A 115 18.75 16.36 -14.00
C SER A 115 20.07 15.61 -13.96
N ASP A 116 21.20 16.29 -13.74
CA ASP A 116 22.53 15.71 -13.57
C ASP A 116 22.66 14.89 -12.30
N GLU A 117 22.18 15.41 -11.18
CA GLU A 117 22.17 14.70 -9.89
C GLU A 117 21.27 13.45 -9.93
N VAL A 118 20.12 13.52 -10.63
CA VAL A 118 19.27 12.34 -10.89
C VAL A 118 20.03 11.27 -11.69
N ARG A 119 20.78 11.67 -12.72
CA ARG A 119 21.57 10.74 -13.55
C ARG A 119 22.76 10.17 -12.80
N GLU A 120 23.37 10.92 -11.89
CA GLU A 120 24.44 10.41 -11.02
C GLU A 120 23.90 9.32 -10.09
N LEU A 121 22.72 9.53 -9.50
CA LEU A 121 22.10 8.54 -8.62
C LEU A 121 21.60 7.30 -9.36
N GLU A 122 21.02 7.46 -10.55
CA GLU A 122 20.46 6.37 -11.34
C GLU A 122 20.80 6.53 -12.85
N PRO A 123 21.99 6.13 -13.28
CA PRO A 123 22.46 6.32 -14.66
C PRO A 123 21.61 5.63 -15.74
N GLY A 124 20.87 4.58 -15.36
CA GLY A 124 20.00 3.83 -16.27
C GLY A 124 18.69 4.55 -16.64
N LEU A 125 18.34 5.64 -15.94
CA LEU A 125 17.12 6.39 -16.20
C LEU A 125 17.19 7.17 -17.53
N SER A 126 16.03 7.33 -18.17
CA SER A 126 15.88 8.19 -19.34
C SER A 126 16.40 9.61 -19.04
N ARG A 127 17.08 10.19 -20.04
CA ARG A 127 17.57 11.57 -20.00
C ARG A 127 16.44 12.60 -20.04
N ASP A 128 15.21 12.16 -20.29
CA ASP A 128 14.03 13.03 -20.27
C ASP A 128 13.70 13.54 -18.86
N TYR A 129 14.15 12.87 -17.80
CA TYR A 129 13.91 13.32 -16.43
C TYR A 129 14.76 14.56 -16.11
N GLN A 130 14.08 15.68 -15.82
CA GLN A 130 14.70 16.98 -15.64
C GLN A 130 14.93 17.35 -14.17
N ARG A 131 14.23 16.67 -13.25
CA ARG A 131 14.34 16.92 -11.80
C ARG A 131 13.93 15.69 -11.00
N GLY A 132 14.35 15.66 -9.74
CA GLY A 132 13.95 14.64 -8.79
C GLY A 132 13.82 15.13 -7.35
N ILE A 133 13.24 14.29 -6.51
CA ILE A 133 13.29 14.40 -5.05
C ILE A 133 13.82 13.07 -4.53
N PHE A 134 14.94 13.11 -3.84
CA PHE A 134 15.54 11.96 -3.18
C PHE A 134 15.16 11.92 -1.70
N PHE A 135 14.75 10.75 -1.23
CA PHE A 135 14.39 10.49 0.16
C PHE A 135 15.45 9.57 0.78
N PRO A 136 16.47 10.10 1.47
CA PRO A 136 17.58 9.28 2.00
C PRO A 136 17.12 8.29 3.08
N GLY A 137 16.11 8.66 3.88
CA GLY A 137 15.51 7.76 4.88
C GLY A 137 14.59 6.68 4.29
N GLY A 138 14.42 6.66 2.97
CA GLY A 138 13.63 5.65 2.26
C GLY A 138 14.37 4.32 2.09
N GLY A 139 13.64 3.34 1.56
CA GLY A 139 14.19 2.04 1.21
C GLY A 139 13.12 1.13 0.67
N HIS A 140 13.47 -0.13 0.44
CA HIS A 140 12.54 -1.15 -0.02
C HIS A 140 12.88 -2.51 0.54
N VAL A 141 11.87 -3.38 0.59
CA VAL A 141 12.09 -4.80 0.82
C VAL A 141 12.45 -5.48 -0.51
N THR A 142 13.43 -6.37 -0.48
CA THR A 142 13.94 -7.05 -1.68
C THR A 142 13.06 -8.21 -2.12
N SER A 143 12.30 -8.78 -1.20
CA SER A 143 11.29 -9.80 -1.45
C SER A 143 10.14 -9.67 -0.45
N PRO A 144 8.95 -9.22 -0.89
CA PRO A 144 7.75 -9.22 -0.04
C PRO A 144 7.38 -10.62 0.48
N LEU A 145 7.65 -11.66 -0.32
CA LEU A 145 7.42 -13.05 0.09
C LEU A 145 8.36 -13.43 1.24
N ALA A 146 9.67 -13.19 1.09
CA ALA A 146 10.65 -13.53 2.12
C ALA A 146 10.41 -12.76 3.44
N LEU A 147 9.90 -11.53 3.36
CA LEU A 147 9.47 -10.77 4.53
C LEU A 147 8.35 -11.50 5.29
N VAL A 148 7.31 -11.93 4.59
CA VAL A 148 6.16 -12.63 5.19
C VAL A 148 6.58 -14.01 5.72
N GLU A 149 7.38 -14.75 4.96
CA GLU A 149 7.90 -16.05 5.38
C GLU A 149 8.77 -15.93 6.64
N GLY A 150 9.61 -14.90 6.74
CA GLY A 150 10.41 -14.63 7.94
C GLY A 150 9.54 -14.36 9.18
N LEU A 151 8.48 -13.56 9.02
CA LEU A 151 7.52 -13.28 10.10
C LEU A 151 6.76 -14.55 10.50
N MET A 152 6.30 -15.35 9.53
CA MET A 152 5.60 -16.61 9.78
C MET A 152 6.51 -17.64 10.46
N GLY A 153 7.77 -17.73 10.04
CA GLY A 153 8.77 -18.61 10.66
C GLY A 153 9.01 -18.26 12.13
N ARG A 154 9.13 -16.95 12.44
CA ARG A 154 9.25 -16.51 13.84
C ARG A 154 7.98 -16.75 14.65
N ALA A 155 6.80 -16.52 14.08
CA ALA A 155 5.53 -16.82 14.74
C ALA A 155 5.42 -18.32 15.06
N ALA A 156 5.78 -19.21 14.12
CA ALA A 156 5.80 -20.65 14.34
C ALA A 156 6.79 -21.06 15.44
N ALA A 157 7.98 -20.46 15.48
CA ALA A 157 8.96 -20.69 16.55
C ALA A 157 8.46 -20.24 17.94
N LEU A 158 7.53 -19.29 17.99
CA LEU A 158 6.83 -18.86 19.22
C LEU A 158 5.60 -19.72 19.55
N GLY A 159 5.33 -20.79 18.79
CA GLY A 159 4.22 -21.72 19.03
C GLY A 159 2.89 -21.33 18.38
N VAL A 160 2.88 -20.37 17.44
CA VAL A 160 1.66 -20.01 16.71
C VAL A 160 1.23 -21.16 15.81
N ALA A 161 -0.01 -21.62 15.98
CA ALA A 161 -0.63 -22.62 15.10
C ALA A 161 -1.23 -21.95 13.86
N SER A 162 -0.90 -22.48 12.68
CA SER A 162 -1.52 -22.09 11.41
C SER A 162 -2.59 -23.09 11.00
N ARG A 163 -3.69 -22.60 10.43
CA ARG A 163 -4.79 -23.43 9.91
C ARG A 163 -5.24 -22.90 8.55
N THR A 164 -5.39 -23.80 7.60
CA THR A 164 -5.97 -23.49 6.29
C THR A 164 -7.48 -23.67 6.36
N ALA A 165 -8.22 -22.57 6.56
CA ALA A 165 -9.67 -22.56 6.54
C ALA A 165 -10.19 -21.22 5.99
N ARG A 166 -11.32 -21.24 5.29
CA ARG A 166 -12.03 -20.04 4.86
C ARG A 166 -13.06 -19.68 5.92
N VAL A 167 -12.92 -18.51 6.52
CA VAL A 167 -13.97 -17.91 7.37
C VAL A 167 -15.07 -17.37 6.46
N LEU A 168 -16.32 -17.73 6.76
CA LEU A 168 -17.52 -17.38 6.03
C LEU A 168 -18.33 -16.29 6.73
N ALA A 169 -18.36 -16.33 8.07
CA ALA A 169 -19.04 -15.35 8.92
C ALA A 169 -18.39 -15.32 10.31
N ILE A 170 -18.63 -14.22 11.03
CA ILE A 170 -18.18 -14.01 12.41
C ILE A 170 -19.41 -13.71 13.24
N GLU A 171 -19.61 -14.46 14.32
CA GLU A 171 -20.74 -14.34 15.22
C GLU A 171 -20.24 -13.88 16.60
N PRO A 172 -20.61 -12.67 17.05
CA PRO A 172 -20.23 -12.19 18.37
C PRO A 172 -21.05 -12.93 19.44
N GLY A 173 -20.37 -13.40 20.50
CA GLY A 173 -20.98 -13.92 21.72
C GLY A 173 -20.62 -13.07 22.93
N ILE A 174 -21.19 -13.40 24.10
CA ILE A 174 -21.00 -12.64 25.34
C ILE A 174 -19.54 -12.74 25.85
N HIS A 175 -18.93 -13.91 25.74
CA HIS A 175 -17.57 -14.18 26.23
C HIS A 175 -16.60 -14.69 25.15
N GLU A 176 -17.12 -15.18 24.03
CA GLU A 176 -16.36 -15.74 22.93
C GLU A 176 -16.91 -15.29 21.59
N VAL A 177 -16.07 -15.32 20.56
CA VAL A 177 -16.44 -15.08 19.17
C VAL A 177 -16.42 -16.42 18.43
N THR A 178 -17.47 -16.70 17.67
CA THR A 178 -17.54 -17.89 16.81
C THR A 178 -17.21 -17.51 15.38
N LEU A 179 -16.19 -18.14 14.82
CA LEU A 179 -15.86 -18.10 13.39
C LEU A 179 -16.57 -19.26 12.69
N GLN A 180 -17.52 -18.94 11.81
CA GLN A 180 -18.10 -19.93 10.91
C GLN A 180 -17.13 -20.17 9.77
N THR A 181 -16.58 -21.38 9.65
CA THR A 181 -15.61 -21.73 8.59
C THR A 181 -16.15 -22.82 7.67
N ASN A 182 -15.53 -22.97 6.49
CA ASN A 182 -15.82 -24.09 5.59
C ASN A 182 -15.43 -25.48 6.16
N THR A 183 -14.72 -25.52 7.29
CA THR A 183 -14.31 -26.74 8.00
C THR A 183 -15.04 -26.95 9.32
N GLY A 184 -16.09 -26.14 9.59
CA GLY A 184 -16.84 -26.16 10.85
C GLY A 184 -16.57 -24.91 11.73
N PRO A 185 -17.33 -24.73 12.82
CA PRO A 185 -17.19 -23.57 13.69
C PRO A 185 -15.88 -23.63 14.49
N HIS A 186 -15.28 -22.47 14.73
CA HIS A 186 -14.13 -22.30 15.62
C HIS A 186 -14.39 -21.17 16.63
N ARG A 187 -14.14 -21.43 17.91
CA ARG A 187 -14.38 -20.47 18.99
C ARG A 187 -13.08 -19.92 19.53
N CYS A 188 -13.07 -18.63 19.83
CA CYS A 188 -11.91 -17.92 20.36
C CYS A 188 -12.35 -16.70 21.18
N GLU A 189 -11.49 -16.25 22.09
CA GLU A 189 -11.79 -15.10 22.95
C GLU A 189 -11.73 -13.77 22.18
N ILE A 190 -10.72 -13.61 21.32
CA ILE A 190 -10.45 -12.39 20.54
C ILE A 190 -10.24 -12.76 19.07
N VAL A 191 -10.82 -11.96 18.17
CA VAL A 191 -10.64 -12.07 16.71
C VAL A 191 -10.00 -10.82 16.16
N VAL A 192 -8.99 -10.98 15.31
CA VAL A 192 -8.40 -9.90 14.51
C VAL A 192 -8.75 -10.12 13.03
N ILE A 193 -9.51 -9.21 12.45
CA ILE A 193 -9.89 -9.21 11.03
C ILE A 193 -8.81 -8.49 10.23
N ALA A 194 -7.87 -9.26 9.68
CA ALA A 194 -6.77 -8.80 8.82
C ALA A 194 -6.87 -9.37 7.38
N ALA A 195 -8.09 -9.60 6.89
CA ALA A 195 -8.37 -10.37 5.67
C ALA A 195 -8.32 -9.53 4.38
N GLY A 196 -7.54 -8.45 4.34
CA GLY A 196 -7.47 -7.55 3.18
C GLY A 196 -8.84 -7.14 2.66
N ILE A 197 -9.09 -7.24 1.35
CA ILE A 197 -10.38 -6.87 0.75
C ILE A 197 -11.55 -7.73 1.24
N ALA A 198 -11.31 -8.99 1.61
CA ALA A 198 -12.33 -9.88 2.15
C ALA A 198 -12.84 -9.45 3.54
N SER A 199 -12.11 -8.57 4.23
CA SER A 199 -12.57 -7.94 5.48
C SER A 199 -13.91 -7.21 5.29
N ARG A 200 -14.15 -6.65 4.10
CA ARG A 200 -15.42 -6.02 3.74
C ARG A 200 -16.60 -6.97 3.86
N ASP A 201 -16.43 -8.20 3.37
CA ASP A 201 -17.52 -9.18 3.31
C ASP A 201 -17.70 -9.86 4.68
N LEU A 202 -16.61 -10.11 5.41
CA LEU A 202 -16.65 -10.59 6.79
C LEU A 202 -17.35 -9.59 7.74
N ALA A 203 -17.06 -8.30 7.61
CA ALA A 203 -17.65 -7.25 8.44
C ALA A 203 -19.18 -7.16 8.30
N ARG A 204 -19.76 -7.58 7.17
CA ARG A 204 -21.23 -7.59 6.98
C ARG A 204 -21.94 -8.54 7.93
N SER A 205 -21.31 -9.67 8.28
CA SER A 205 -21.86 -10.59 9.30
C SER A 205 -21.95 -9.97 10.69
N LEU A 206 -21.18 -8.89 10.92
CA LEU A 206 -21.18 -8.09 12.15
C LEU A 206 -22.04 -6.82 12.03
N GLY A 207 -22.84 -6.69 10.96
CA GLY A 207 -23.65 -5.49 10.72
C GLY A 207 -22.84 -4.25 10.31
N ILE A 208 -21.55 -4.39 10.00
CA ILE A 208 -20.67 -3.28 9.59
C ILE A 208 -20.50 -3.26 8.07
N SER A 209 -20.69 -2.07 7.48
CA SER A 209 -20.38 -1.81 6.07
C SER A 209 -19.08 -1.05 5.94
N LEU A 210 -17.96 -1.77 5.78
CA LEU A 210 -16.64 -1.15 5.60
C LEU A 210 -16.52 -0.47 4.24
N SER A 211 -16.01 0.76 4.23
CA SER A 211 -15.71 1.51 2.99
C SER A 211 -14.42 1.05 2.31
N LEU A 212 -14.41 -0.20 1.82
CA LEU A 212 -13.28 -0.79 1.11
C LEU A 212 -13.62 -1.04 -0.36
N ALA A 213 -12.89 -0.36 -1.24
CA ALA A 213 -12.91 -0.61 -2.67
C ALA A 213 -11.87 -1.68 -3.04
N SER A 214 -12.21 -2.50 -4.04
CA SER A 214 -11.28 -3.44 -4.66
C SER A 214 -10.48 -2.69 -5.72
N GLU A 215 -9.27 -2.28 -5.36
CA GLU A 215 -8.35 -1.61 -6.27
C GLU A 215 -7.31 -2.62 -6.76
N ARG A 216 -7.49 -3.13 -7.98
CA ARG A 216 -6.61 -4.11 -8.61
C ARG A 216 -5.38 -3.44 -9.18
N GLY A 217 -4.22 -3.79 -8.65
CA GLY A 217 -2.92 -3.29 -9.10
C GLY A 217 -2.26 -4.25 -10.07
N TYR A 218 -1.82 -3.76 -11.24
CA TYR A 218 -1.07 -4.55 -12.20
C TYR A 218 0.44 -4.38 -12.03
N HIS A 219 1.14 -5.49 -12.20
CA HIS A 219 2.59 -5.60 -12.03
C HIS A 219 3.16 -6.41 -13.19
N ILE A 220 4.31 -5.99 -13.69
CA ILE A 220 5.21 -6.86 -14.44
C ILE A 220 6.52 -6.98 -13.68
N THR A 221 7.18 -8.10 -13.82
CA THR A 221 8.55 -8.27 -13.32
C THR A 221 9.42 -8.77 -14.45
N VAL A 222 10.48 -8.04 -14.75
CA VAL A 222 11.51 -8.42 -15.73
C VAL A 222 12.54 -9.28 -14.98
N PRO A 223 12.56 -10.61 -15.18
CA PRO A 223 13.39 -11.50 -14.36
C PRO A 223 14.89 -11.23 -14.54
N GLY A 224 15.66 -11.38 -13.47
CA GLY A 224 17.13 -11.32 -13.52
C GLY A 224 17.75 -9.92 -13.72
N ILE A 225 16.93 -8.89 -13.91
CA ILE A 225 17.39 -7.49 -14.00
C ILE A 225 17.33 -6.86 -12.61
N THR A 226 18.48 -6.67 -11.96
CA THR A 226 18.53 -6.15 -10.57
C THR A 226 19.41 -4.92 -10.38
N SER A 227 20.21 -4.54 -11.39
CA SER A 227 21.22 -3.49 -11.28
C SER A 227 21.00 -2.27 -12.18
N VAL A 228 19.94 -2.27 -13.01
CA VAL A 228 19.63 -1.15 -13.91
C VAL A 228 19.22 0.11 -13.13
N ILE A 229 18.58 -0.10 -11.99
CA ILE A 229 18.40 0.93 -10.96
C ILE A 229 18.77 0.33 -9.60
N SER A 230 19.29 1.16 -8.71
CA SER A 230 19.71 0.72 -7.39
C SER A 230 18.59 0.82 -6.35
N ARG A 231 17.65 1.77 -6.51
CA ARG A 231 16.57 2.06 -5.54
C ARG A 231 15.20 2.16 -6.23
N PRO A 232 14.10 2.22 -5.46
CA PRO A 232 12.77 2.46 -6.03
C PRO A 232 12.70 3.84 -6.68
N VAL A 233 12.25 3.89 -7.93
CA VAL A 233 12.06 5.12 -8.70
C VAL A 233 10.60 5.29 -9.06
N THR A 234 10.00 6.40 -8.66
CA THR A 234 8.62 6.78 -8.99
C THR A 234 8.59 7.87 -10.05
N ASP A 235 8.04 7.58 -11.22
CA ASP A 235 7.61 8.61 -12.17
C ASP A 235 6.31 9.24 -11.65
N THR A 236 6.43 10.44 -11.10
CA THR A 236 5.32 11.06 -10.36
C THR A 236 4.21 11.55 -11.28
N ALA A 237 4.50 11.89 -12.53
CA ALA A 237 3.49 12.35 -13.49
C ALA A 237 2.59 11.19 -13.92
N SER A 238 3.23 10.07 -14.26
CA SER A 238 2.59 8.86 -14.77
C SER A 238 2.08 7.94 -13.66
N ALA A 239 2.54 8.12 -12.41
CA ALA A 239 2.25 7.28 -11.24
C ALA A 239 2.75 5.82 -11.37
N PHE A 240 3.80 5.61 -12.17
CA PHE A 240 4.47 4.31 -12.29
C PHE A 240 5.69 4.25 -11.38
N VAL A 241 5.96 3.06 -10.86
CA VAL A 241 7.10 2.81 -9.97
C VAL A 241 7.89 1.63 -10.50
N ALA A 242 9.21 1.79 -10.56
CA ALA A 242 10.17 0.72 -10.80
C ALA A 242 10.90 0.41 -9.48
N THR A 243 10.93 -0.85 -9.08
CA THR A 243 11.61 -1.30 -7.87
C THR A 243 12.50 -2.49 -8.19
N PRO A 244 13.81 -2.43 -7.88
CA PRO A 244 14.67 -3.61 -7.98
C PRO A 244 14.32 -4.59 -6.85
N LEU A 245 14.06 -5.85 -7.21
CA LEU A 245 13.79 -6.95 -6.27
C LEU A 245 14.75 -8.10 -6.53
N GLU A 246 14.81 -9.08 -5.62
CA GLU A 246 15.63 -10.29 -5.79
C GLU A 246 15.26 -11.05 -7.07
N GLU A 247 13.97 -11.17 -7.37
CA GLU A 247 13.49 -11.86 -8.58
C GLU A 247 13.64 -11.05 -9.87
N GLY A 248 13.98 -9.75 -9.79
CA GLY A 248 14.16 -8.86 -10.94
C GLY A 248 13.52 -7.49 -10.77
N LEU A 249 13.41 -6.75 -11.88
CA LEU A 249 12.90 -5.39 -11.87
C LEU A 249 11.38 -5.40 -11.96
N ARG A 250 10.71 -4.94 -10.90
CA ARG A 250 9.25 -4.87 -10.85
C ARG A 250 8.76 -3.48 -11.26
N ILE A 251 7.86 -3.45 -12.24
CA ILE A 251 7.20 -2.23 -12.71
C ILE A 251 5.71 -2.31 -12.36
N VAL A 252 5.21 -1.25 -11.73
CA VAL A 252 3.81 -1.10 -11.30
C VAL A 252 3.28 0.27 -11.67
N GLY A 253 1.97 0.47 -11.61
CA GLY A 253 1.39 1.83 -11.76
C GLY A 253 -0.05 1.88 -12.26
N ILE A 254 -0.65 0.75 -12.61
CA ILE A 254 -2.05 0.70 -13.04
C ILE A 254 -2.93 0.24 -11.89
N ALA A 255 -3.99 1.00 -11.65
CA ALA A 255 -5.04 0.72 -10.71
C ALA A 255 -6.38 0.54 -11.44
N GLU A 256 -7.08 -0.55 -11.14
CA GLU A 256 -8.37 -0.86 -11.73
C GLU A 256 -9.39 -1.19 -10.65
N PHE A 257 -10.47 -0.43 -10.62
CA PHE A 257 -11.62 -0.68 -9.76
C PHE A 257 -12.55 -1.69 -10.45
N ASP A 258 -12.49 -2.94 -9.99
CA ASP A 258 -13.33 -4.05 -10.44
C ASP A 258 -13.57 -5.05 -9.29
N THR A 259 -14.37 -6.10 -9.50
CA THR A 259 -14.47 -7.21 -8.54
C THR A 259 -13.10 -7.86 -8.27
N PRO A 260 -12.82 -8.32 -7.04
CA PRO A 260 -11.52 -8.89 -6.68
C PRO A 260 -11.06 -10.03 -7.61
N ASP A 261 -12.00 -10.90 -7.98
CA ASP A 261 -11.74 -12.13 -8.77
C ASP A 261 -11.91 -11.93 -10.28
N ALA A 262 -12.11 -10.70 -10.76
CA ALA A 262 -12.19 -10.44 -12.19
C ALA A 262 -10.89 -10.88 -12.90
N PRO A 263 -10.96 -11.41 -14.13
CA PRO A 263 -9.78 -11.79 -14.88
C PRO A 263 -8.88 -10.57 -15.15
N ARG A 264 -7.57 -10.82 -15.27
CA ARG A 264 -6.56 -9.81 -15.63
C ARG A 264 -6.79 -9.35 -17.08
N ASP A 265 -6.73 -8.03 -17.33
CA ASP A 265 -6.67 -7.47 -18.68
C ASP A 265 -5.21 -7.43 -19.19
N PRO A 266 -4.84 -8.25 -20.21
CA PRO A 266 -3.49 -8.25 -20.75
C PRO A 266 -3.05 -6.89 -21.29
N LYS A 267 -3.97 -6.04 -21.76
CA LYS A 267 -3.66 -4.70 -22.28
C LYS A 267 -3.02 -3.81 -21.22
N GLN A 268 -3.45 -3.93 -19.96
CA GLN A 268 -2.83 -3.16 -18.87
C GLN A 268 -1.40 -3.62 -18.62
N SER A 269 -1.13 -4.92 -18.74
CA SER A 269 0.23 -5.43 -18.57
C SER A 269 1.17 -4.96 -19.68
N ASN A 270 0.69 -4.87 -20.93
CA ASN A 270 1.48 -4.36 -22.04
C ASN A 270 1.85 -2.88 -21.88
N LYS A 271 0.97 -2.08 -21.26
CA LYS A 271 1.29 -0.68 -20.92
C LYS A 271 2.50 -0.62 -19.98
N LEU A 272 2.56 -1.48 -18.96
CA LEU A 272 3.69 -1.50 -18.03
C LEU A 272 5.03 -1.77 -18.73
N VAL A 273 5.05 -2.62 -19.77
CA VAL A 273 6.26 -2.87 -20.57
C VAL A 273 6.67 -1.60 -21.33
N ALA A 274 5.73 -0.91 -21.96
CA ALA A 274 6.01 0.36 -22.64
C ALA A 274 6.54 1.43 -21.66
N TYR A 275 5.96 1.52 -20.46
CA TYR A 275 6.46 2.41 -19.41
C TYR A 275 7.86 2.04 -18.92
N ALA A 276 8.18 0.75 -18.83
CA ALA A 276 9.51 0.28 -18.47
C ALA A 276 10.57 0.81 -19.45
N HIS A 277 10.31 0.69 -20.76
CA HIS A 277 11.20 1.25 -21.80
C HIS A 277 11.27 2.78 -21.77
N ALA A 278 10.15 3.46 -21.52
CA ALA A 278 10.14 4.92 -21.43
C ALA A 278 10.90 5.45 -20.20
N MET A 279 10.96 4.67 -19.12
CA MET A 279 11.73 5.01 -17.92
C MET A 279 13.20 4.61 -18.05
N LEU A 280 13.48 3.48 -18.68
CA LEU A 280 14.80 2.85 -18.80
C LEU A 280 15.04 2.48 -20.28
N PRO A 281 15.53 3.42 -21.11
CA PRO A 281 15.63 3.22 -22.56
C PRO A 281 16.49 2.03 -22.97
N ASP A 282 17.54 1.73 -22.20
CA ASP A 282 18.48 0.63 -22.45
C ASP A 282 18.03 -0.70 -21.84
N LEU A 283 16.85 -0.74 -21.22
CA LEU A 283 16.29 -1.96 -20.63
C LEU A 283 15.97 -2.98 -21.71
N ARG A 284 16.66 -4.12 -21.66
CA ARG A 284 16.34 -5.29 -22.47
C ARG A 284 15.24 -6.10 -21.80
N VAL A 285 14.02 -5.99 -22.33
CA VAL A 285 12.88 -6.74 -21.83
C VAL A 285 12.75 -8.03 -22.62
N GLY A 286 13.00 -9.16 -21.97
CA GLY A 286 12.67 -10.49 -22.47
C GLY A 286 11.25 -10.89 -22.10
N GLU A 287 11.05 -12.15 -21.73
CA GLU A 287 9.81 -12.59 -21.10
C GLU A 287 9.62 -11.92 -19.73
N VAL A 288 8.38 -11.53 -19.41
CA VAL A 288 8.04 -10.87 -18.15
C VAL A 288 7.01 -11.69 -17.37
N ASN A 289 7.17 -11.72 -16.05
CA ASN A 289 6.17 -12.30 -15.17
C ASN A 289 5.04 -11.30 -14.95
N HIS A 290 3.80 -11.75 -15.12
CA HIS A 290 2.61 -10.94 -14.91
C HIS A 290 1.95 -11.27 -13.59
N TRP A 291 1.61 -10.24 -12.82
CA TRP A 291 0.84 -10.41 -11.59
C TRP A 291 -0.16 -9.28 -11.40
N MET A 292 -1.25 -9.59 -10.70
CA MET A 292 -2.26 -8.64 -10.29
C MET A 292 -2.64 -8.91 -8.84
N GLY A 293 -2.58 -7.88 -8.01
CA GLY A 293 -2.97 -7.93 -6.61
C GLY A 293 -4.18 -7.05 -6.33
N VAL A 294 -4.99 -7.40 -5.34
CA VAL A 294 -6.15 -6.60 -4.92
C VAL A 294 -5.80 -5.81 -3.67
N ARG A 295 -5.81 -4.48 -3.77
CA ARG A 295 -5.56 -3.58 -2.64
C ARG A 295 -6.89 -3.23 -1.96
N PRO A 296 -7.00 -3.35 -0.62
CA PRO A 296 -8.18 -2.92 0.11
C PRO A 296 -8.11 -1.40 0.33
N SER A 297 -8.72 -0.63 -0.56
CA SER A 297 -8.54 0.82 -0.58
C SER A 297 -9.66 1.55 0.15
N THR A 298 -9.30 2.41 1.11
CA THR A 298 -10.21 3.32 1.81
C THR A 298 -10.23 4.69 1.12
N PRO A 299 -11.34 5.44 1.22
CA PRO A 299 -11.50 6.72 0.50
C PRO A 299 -10.58 7.84 1.00
N ASP A 300 -10.10 7.77 2.24
CA ASP A 300 -9.13 8.71 2.84
C ASP A 300 -7.70 8.17 2.84
N SER A 301 -7.48 6.96 2.30
CA SER A 301 -6.20 6.24 2.34
C SER A 301 -5.72 5.83 3.74
N LEU A 302 -6.50 6.09 4.80
CA LEU A 302 -6.17 5.65 6.15
C LEU A 302 -6.65 4.20 6.34
N PRO A 303 -5.86 3.31 6.96
CA PRO A 303 -6.33 1.98 7.28
C PRO A 303 -7.45 2.02 8.33
N ILE A 304 -8.08 0.87 8.52
CA ILE A 304 -9.09 0.61 9.54
C ILE A 304 -8.42 -0.24 10.62
N ILE A 305 -8.16 0.37 11.78
CA ILE A 305 -7.43 -0.21 12.91
C ILE A 305 -8.19 0.08 14.20
N GLY A 306 -8.50 -0.96 14.97
CA GLY A 306 -9.08 -0.86 16.30
C GLY A 306 -10.30 -1.76 16.51
N PRO A 307 -10.97 -1.63 17.67
CA PRO A 307 -12.08 -2.50 18.04
C PRO A 307 -13.34 -2.20 17.24
N HIS A 308 -14.19 -3.22 17.13
CA HIS A 308 -15.59 -3.08 16.75
C HIS A 308 -16.30 -2.16 17.76
N PRO A 309 -17.18 -1.25 17.33
CA PRO A 309 -17.84 -0.29 18.22
C PRO A 309 -18.58 -0.95 19.40
N ASP A 310 -19.28 -2.06 19.14
CA ASP A 310 -20.10 -2.76 20.13
C ASP A 310 -19.47 -4.05 20.71
N HIS A 311 -18.32 -4.48 20.17
CA HIS A 311 -17.72 -5.79 20.50
C HIS A 311 -16.20 -5.66 20.64
N ALA A 312 -15.72 -5.30 21.83
CA ALA A 312 -14.31 -4.99 22.08
C ALA A 312 -13.33 -6.14 21.77
N ASN A 313 -13.81 -7.39 21.76
CA ASN A 313 -13.03 -8.58 21.42
C ASN A 313 -12.95 -8.87 19.91
N ILE A 314 -13.55 -8.04 19.06
CA ILE A 314 -13.40 -8.10 17.60
C ILE A 314 -12.61 -6.86 17.17
N LEU A 315 -11.43 -7.09 16.60
CA LEU A 315 -10.50 -6.04 16.18
C LEU A 315 -10.36 -6.03 14.65
N PHE A 316 -10.22 -4.85 14.06
CA PHE A 316 -9.93 -4.67 12.63
C PHE A 316 -8.48 -4.25 12.42
N ALA A 317 -7.84 -4.81 11.40
CA ALA A 317 -6.51 -4.46 10.95
C ALA A 317 -6.42 -4.59 9.43
N THR A 318 -7.11 -3.71 8.70
CA THR A 318 -7.30 -3.82 7.24
C THR A 318 -7.30 -2.45 6.56
N GLY A 319 -7.45 -2.41 5.24
CA GLY A 319 -7.65 -1.15 4.51
C GLY A 319 -6.38 -0.34 4.22
N HIS A 320 -5.20 -0.97 4.30
CA HIS A 320 -3.91 -0.28 4.10
C HIS A 320 -3.62 0.14 2.66
N GLY A 321 -4.47 -0.18 1.69
CA GLY A 321 -4.29 0.16 0.28
C GLY A 321 -2.89 -0.20 -0.25
N HIS A 322 -2.13 0.81 -0.66
CA HIS A 322 -0.77 0.68 -1.20
C HIS A 322 0.33 0.51 -0.15
N MET A 323 0.02 0.82 1.12
CA MET A 323 1.00 0.97 2.18
C MET A 323 0.94 -0.18 3.20
N GLY A 324 0.45 -1.35 2.77
CA GLY A 324 0.30 -2.53 3.63
C GLY A 324 1.61 -2.97 4.28
N ILE A 325 2.69 -3.07 3.50
CA ILE A 325 4.01 -3.46 4.03
C ILE A 325 4.48 -2.43 5.05
N SER A 326 4.53 -1.15 4.69
CA SER A 326 5.10 -0.13 5.56
C SER A 326 4.24 0.19 6.80
N GLY A 327 2.92 -0.03 6.73
CA GLY A 327 1.99 0.21 7.83
C GLY A 327 1.74 -1.00 8.74
N ALA A 328 2.07 -2.21 8.28
CA ALA A 328 1.87 -3.45 9.04
C ALA A 328 2.50 -3.47 10.43
N PRO A 329 3.78 -3.07 10.65
CA PRO A 329 4.42 -3.27 11.94
C PRO A 329 3.84 -2.38 13.05
N MET A 330 3.51 -1.11 12.75
CA MET A 330 2.80 -0.25 13.71
C MET A 330 1.36 -0.73 13.93
N THR A 331 0.68 -1.20 12.88
CA THR A 331 -0.67 -1.77 13.01
C THR A 331 -0.65 -2.97 13.97
N ALA A 332 0.29 -3.90 13.81
CA ALA A 332 0.45 -5.04 14.70
C ALA A 332 0.75 -4.58 16.14
N ALA A 333 1.61 -3.58 16.32
CA ALA A 333 1.91 -3.04 17.64
C ALA A 333 0.67 -2.47 18.36
N ILE A 334 -0.18 -1.74 17.64
CA ILE A 334 -1.46 -1.22 18.14
C ILE A 334 -2.42 -2.37 18.48
N ILE A 335 -2.54 -3.36 17.61
CA ILE A 335 -3.41 -4.53 17.84
C ILE A 335 -2.95 -5.32 19.06
N CYS A 336 -1.64 -5.54 19.23
CA CYS A 336 -1.09 -6.19 20.42
C CYS A 336 -1.43 -5.41 21.70
N ASP A 337 -1.47 -4.07 21.66
CA ASP A 337 -1.87 -3.28 22.81
C ASP A 337 -3.35 -3.52 23.15
N PHE A 338 -4.25 -3.60 22.16
CA PHE A 338 -5.65 -3.96 22.38
C PHE A 338 -5.83 -5.39 22.92
N VAL A 339 -5.16 -6.37 22.32
CA VAL A 339 -5.21 -7.79 22.75
C VAL A 339 -4.74 -7.93 24.20
N ALA A 340 -3.70 -7.17 24.59
CA ALA A 340 -3.17 -7.17 25.95
C ALA A 340 -3.95 -6.25 26.93
N ALA A 341 -5.10 -5.70 26.52
CA ALA A 341 -5.89 -4.75 27.30
C ALA A 341 -5.09 -3.52 27.81
N ARG A 342 -4.12 -3.05 27.02
CA ARG A 342 -3.31 -1.87 27.30
C ARG A 342 -3.85 -0.65 26.56
N THR A 343 -3.59 0.54 27.08
CA THR A 343 -3.78 1.77 26.31
C THR A 343 -2.91 1.71 25.06
N PRO A 344 -3.48 1.91 23.84
CA PRO A 344 -2.71 1.87 22.61
C PRO A 344 -1.58 2.90 22.62
N ARG A 345 -0.37 2.47 22.22
CA ARG A 345 0.81 3.35 22.10
C ARG A 345 0.62 4.52 21.13
N ARG A 346 -0.39 4.44 20.26
CA ARG A 346 -0.85 5.52 19.38
C ARG A 346 -2.36 5.56 19.36
N THR A 347 -2.91 6.76 19.30
CA THR A 347 -4.36 6.93 19.14
C THR A 347 -4.86 6.29 17.84
N CYS A 348 -5.95 5.54 17.94
CA CYS A 348 -6.63 4.94 16.79
C CYS A 348 -7.78 5.77 16.26
N ALA A 349 -8.05 6.95 16.84
CA ALA A 349 -9.17 7.80 16.43
C ALA A 349 -9.20 8.09 14.91
N PRO A 350 -8.05 8.31 14.22
CA PRO A 350 -8.02 8.48 12.76
C PRO A 350 -8.30 7.18 11.97
N TYR A 351 -8.08 6.02 12.57
CA TYR A 351 -8.17 4.71 11.93
C TYR A 351 -9.44 3.93 12.30
N ARG A 352 -10.36 4.51 13.08
CA ARG A 352 -11.55 3.80 13.56
C ARG A 352 -12.39 3.22 12.43
N VAL A 353 -13.16 2.19 12.79
CA VAL A 353 -14.14 1.53 11.92
C VAL A 353 -15.16 2.55 11.38
N ARG A 354 -15.42 2.53 10.06
CA ARG A 354 -16.24 3.51 9.33
C ARG A 354 -16.79 3.03 7.99
#